data_AF-A0AA96YW19-F1
#
_entry.id   AF-A0AA96YW19-F1
#
_cell.length_a   1.000
_cell.length_b   1.000
_cell.length_c   1.000
_cell.angle_alpha   90.00
_cell.angle_beta   90.00
_cell.angle_gamma   90.00
#
_symmetry.space_group_name_H-M   'P 1'
#
loop_
_entity.id
_entity.type
_entity.pdbx_description
1 polymer ?
#
loop_
_entity_poly.entity_id
_entity_poly.type
_entity_poly.pdbx_seq_one_letter_code
_entity_poly.pdbx_strand_id
1 'polypeptide(L)'
;MLNIDREKLAKLAGEEFKKQRTFLVILSILLLAGGIFCIINPMISGIAVSTVLGVLLIIGGVGAIVSILSTVIYTGWSRLFGFVIGLIYIIVGYSFIKDPLQSLVALAILVAALFIVGGVIRLYVGFQQISSAGGWLQIIIGLLDFFIAYLLIGNGPITSITLLTTLIGIEMVFSSFSLFTLLSVFKGISKNN
;
A
#
# COMPACT_ATOMS: atom_id res chain seq x y z
N MET A 1 5.01 36.98 21.75
CA MET A 1 3.56 37.25 21.90
C MET A 1 2.78 36.38 20.93
N LEU A 2 2.29 35.23 21.40
CA LEU A 2 1.18 34.48 20.83
C LEU A 2 0.56 33.75 22.02
N ASN A 3 -0.28 34.47 22.77
CA ASN A 3 -1.02 33.93 23.91
C ASN A 3 -2.14 33.05 23.36
N ILE A 4 -1.78 31.86 22.88
CA ILE A 4 -2.78 30.88 22.44
C ILE A 4 -3.40 30.29 23.70
N ASP A 5 -4.61 30.76 24.01
CA ASP A 5 -5.39 30.29 25.15
C ASP A 5 -5.53 28.77 25.13
N ARG A 6 -5.33 28.13 26.28
CA ARG A 6 -5.44 26.67 26.41
C ARG A 6 -6.79 26.14 25.93
N GLU A 7 -7.85 26.95 26.02
CA GLU A 7 -9.17 26.64 25.48
C GLU A 7 -9.19 26.53 23.94
N LYS A 8 -8.44 27.38 23.23
CA LYS A 8 -8.28 27.27 21.76
C LYS A 8 -7.49 26.03 21.38
N LEU A 9 -6.44 25.69 22.12
CA LEU A 9 -5.66 24.46 21.90
C LEU A 9 -6.50 23.20 22.15
N ALA A 10 -7.31 23.18 23.22
CA ALA A 10 -8.21 22.06 23.52
C ALA A 10 -9.30 21.90 22.45
N LYS A 11 -9.84 23.01 21.93
CA LYS A 11 -10.84 23.01 20.86
C LYS A 11 -10.25 22.56 19.53
N LEU A 12 -9.07 23.04 19.15
CA LEU A 12 -8.35 22.62 17.94
C LEU A 12 -7.96 21.14 18.00
N ALA A 13 -7.45 20.67 19.15
CA ALA A 13 -7.14 19.26 19.34
C ALA A 13 -8.40 18.39 19.19
N GLY A 14 -9.51 18.76 19.84
CA GLY A 14 -10.77 18.03 19.75
C GLY A 14 -11.35 17.95 18.32
N GLU A 15 -11.22 19.01 17.52
CA GLU A 15 -11.64 19.00 16.13
C GLU A 15 -10.71 18.17 15.22
N GLU A 16 -9.39 18.27 15.40
CA GLU A 16 -8.42 17.46 14.66
C GLU A 16 -8.60 15.96 14.96
N PHE A 17 -8.83 15.58 16.22
CA PHE A 17 -9.12 14.18 16.58
C PHE A 17 -10.41 13.66 15.95
N LYS A 18 -11.49 14.45 15.91
CA LYS A 18 -12.73 14.06 15.24
C LYS A 18 -12.54 13.93 13.74
N LYS A 19 -11.82 14.86 13.11
CA LYS A 19 -11.54 14.84 11.67
C LYS A 19 -10.70 13.63 11.26
N GLN A 20 -9.64 13.33 12.00
CA GLN A 20 -8.81 12.13 11.79
C GLN A 20 -9.61 10.84 11.94
N ARG A 21 -10.49 10.78 12.95
CA ARG A 21 -11.37 9.63 13.17
C ARG A 21 -12.36 9.42 12.02
N THR A 22 -13.01 10.49 11.56
CA THR A 22 -13.93 10.43 10.42
C THR A 22 -13.21 10.00 9.14
N PHE A 23 -12.00 10.51 8.92
CA PHE A 23 -11.15 10.11 7.80
C PHE A 23 -10.82 8.60 7.85
N LEU A 24 -10.42 8.08 9.01
CA LEU A 24 -10.15 6.64 9.19
C LEU A 24 -11.38 5.76 8.94
N VAL A 25 -12.57 6.19 9.39
CA VAL A 25 -13.82 5.47 9.13
C VAL A 25 -14.11 5.40 7.64
N ILE A 26 -14.06 6.55 6.96
CA ILE A 26 -14.32 6.64 5.52
C ILE A 26 -13.34 5.76 4.74
N LEU A 27 -12.05 5.83 5.09
CA LEU A 27 -11.00 5.04 4.48
C LEU A 27 -11.26 3.53 4.67
N SER A 28 -11.59 3.10 5.89
CA SER A 28 -11.86 1.69 6.19
C SER A 28 -13.02 1.12 5.37
N ILE A 29 -14.11 1.89 5.23
CA ILE A 29 -15.30 1.51 4.44
C ILE A 29 -14.95 1.48 2.95
N LEU A 30 -14.21 2.48 2.47
CA LEU A 30 -13.82 2.56 1.06
C LEU A 30 -12.91 1.40 0.65
N LEU A 31 -11.93 1.05 1.49
CA LEU A 31 -11.08 -0.13 1.24
C LEU A 31 -11.90 -1.42 1.26
N LEU A 32 -12.91 -1.54 2.12
CA LEU A 32 -13.70 -2.75 2.26
C LEU A 32 -14.59 -2.94 1.02
N ALA A 33 -15.25 -1.87 0.58
CA ALA A 33 -16.04 -1.88 -0.64
C ALA A 33 -15.16 -2.15 -1.88
N GLY A 34 -14.00 -1.49 -1.97
CA GLY A 34 -13.04 -1.70 -3.06
C GLY A 34 -12.49 -3.13 -3.10
N GLY A 35 -12.17 -3.71 -1.94
CA GLY A 35 -11.67 -5.08 -1.83
C GLY A 35 -12.72 -6.12 -2.25
N ILE A 36 -13.97 -5.97 -1.80
CA ILE A 36 -15.07 -6.84 -2.23
C ILE A 36 -15.29 -6.73 -3.75
N PHE A 37 -15.23 -5.53 -4.31
CA PHE A 37 -15.38 -5.32 -5.75
C PHE A 37 -14.26 -5.99 -6.55
N CYS A 38 -13.02 -5.92 -6.06
CA CYS A 38 -11.87 -6.62 -6.66
C CYS A 38 -12.03 -8.15 -6.67
N ILE A 39 -12.68 -8.72 -5.65
CA ILE A 39 -12.91 -10.17 -5.58
C ILE A 39 -14.03 -10.61 -6.52
N ILE A 40 -15.12 -9.84 -6.63
CA ILE A 40 -16.27 -10.19 -7.48
C ILE A 40 -15.90 -10.11 -8.96
N ASN A 41 -15.23 -9.03 -9.38
CA ASN A 41 -14.85 -8.83 -10.77
C ASN A 41 -13.39 -8.36 -10.90
N PRO A 42 -12.43 -9.28 -10.88
CA PRO A 42 -11.00 -8.96 -10.88
C PRO A 42 -10.53 -8.34 -12.21
N MET A 43 -11.16 -8.63 -13.35
CA MET A 43 -10.74 -8.04 -14.62
C MET A 43 -11.02 -6.54 -14.69
N ILE A 44 -12.25 -6.14 -14.39
CA ILE A 44 -12.63 -4.72 -14.41
C ILE A 44 -11.91 -3.96 -13.30
N SER A 45 -11.85 -4.55 -12.11
CA SER A 45 -11.18 -3.95 -10.96
C SER A 45 -9.69 -3.81 -11.18
N GLY A 46 -9.03 -4.76 -11.87
CA GLY A 46 -7.61 -4.69 -12.18
C GLY A 46 -7.28 -3.47 -13.03
N ILE A 47 -8.10 -3.18 -14.04
CA ILE A 47 -7.95 -1.98 -14.88
C ILE A 47 -8.12 -0.71 -14.04
N ALA A 48 -9.11 -0.68 -13.15
CA ALA A 48 -9.32 0.45 -12.24
C ALA A 48 -8.12 0.65 -11.30
N VAL A 49 -7.62 -0.42 -10.70
CA VAL A 49 -6.44 -0.41 -9.82
C VAL A 49 -5.21 0.08 -10.58
N SER A 50 -4.95 -0.43 -11.79
CA SER A 50 -3.84 0.03 -12.64
C SER A 50 -3.93 1.53 -12.95
N THR A 51 -5.13 2.00 -13.29
CA THR A 51 -5.36 3.43 -13.58
C THR A 51 -5.14 4.29 -12.35
N VAL A 52 -5.68 3.90 -11.20
CA VAL A 52 -5.50 4.61 -9.93
C VAL A 52 -4.03 4.64 -9.53
N LEU A 53 -3.32 3.51 -9.63
CA LEU A 53 -1.88 3.46 -9.38
C LEU A 53 -1.11 4.37 -10.34
N GLY A 54 -1.44 4.38 -11.63
CA GLY A 54 -0.82 5.27 -12.60
C GLY A 54 -0.99 6.75 -12.25
N VAL A 55 -2.21 7.17 -11.88
CA VAL A 55 -2.49 8.53 -11.43
C VAL A 55 -1.72 8.87 -10.15
N LEU A 56 -1.71 7.97 -9.16
CA LEU A 56 -0.96 8.16 -7.91
C LEU A 56 0.55 8.28 -8.17
N LEU A 57 1.11 7.50 -9.09
CA LEU A 57 2.52 7.58 -9.49
C LEU A 57 2.84 8.93 -10.15
N ILE A 58 1.96 9.45 -11.01
CA ILE A 58 2.14 10.79 -11.61
C ILE A 58 2.10 11.87 -10.54
N ILE A 59 1.09 11.86 -9.66
CA ILE A 59 0.96 12.83 -8.57
C ILE A 59 2.19 12.75 -7.65
N GLY A 60 2.64 11.55 -7.31
CA GLY A 60 3.85 11.32 -6.52
C GLY A 60 5.12 11.83 -7.20
N GLY A 61 5.26 11.61 -8.52
CA GLY A 61 6.39 12.11 -9.30
C GLY A 61 6.41 13.63 -9.38
N VAL A 62 5.27 14.27 -9.62
CA VAL A 62 5.14 15.74 -9.59
C VAL A 62 5.44 16.27 -8.19
N GLY A 63 4.88 15.65 -7.15
CA GLY A 63 5.14 16.00 -5.75
C GLY A 63 6.62 15.88 -5.39
N ALA A 64 7.30 14.83 -5.85
CA ALA A 64 8.74 14.65 -5.66
C ALA A 64 9.52 15.80 -6.31
N ILE A 65 9.23 16.14 -7.57
CA ILE A 65 9.88 17.25 -8.28
C ILE A 65 9.65 18.59 -7.54
N VAL A 66 8.40 18.89 -7.15
CA VAL A 66 8.06 20.11 -6.42
C VAL A 66 8.77 20.16 -5.06
N SER A 67 8.82 19.05 -4.33
CA SER A 67 9.45 18.99 -3.00
C SER A 67 10.95 19.33 -3.04
N ILE A 68 11.63 18.91 -4.11
CA ILE A 68 13.05 19.13 -4.33
C ILE A 68 13.32 20.59 -4.77
N LEU A 69 12.40 21.18 -5.53
CA LEU A 69 12.47 22.60 -5.93
C LEU A 69 12.22 23.54 -4.74
N SER A 70 11.28 23.18 -3.86
CA SER A 70 10.95 23.98 -2.67
C SER A 70 11.99 23.90 -1.56
N THR A 71 12.84 22.86 -1.56
CA THR A 71 13.83 22.65 -0.50
C THR A 71 15.23 23.08 -0.95
N VAL A 72 15.71 24.17 -0.37
CA VAL A 72 17.06 24.74 -0.62
C VAL A 72 18.19 23.86 -0.03
N ILE A 73 17.85 22.92 0.86
CA ILE A 73 18.79 22.11 1.65
C ILE A 73 19.44 20.97 0.83
N TYR A 74 18.87 20.57 -0.31
CA TYR A 74 19.43 19.48 -1.11
C TYR A 74 20.64 19.92 -1.94
N THR A 75 21.78 19.26 -1.71
CA THR A 75 23.01 19.38 -2.49
C THR A 75 22.77 18.95 -3.94
N GLY A 76 23.46 19.57 -4.91
CA GLY A 76 23.19 19.42 -6.35
C GLY A 76 23.08 17.97 -6.86
N TRP A 77 23.87 17.05 -6.32
CA TRP A 77 23.81 15.64 -6.71
C TRP A 77 22.53 14.95 -6.24
N SER A 78 22.11 15.17 -4.99
CA SER A 78 20.86 14.65 -4.44
C SER A 78 19.63 15.25 -5.14
N ARG A 79 19.73 16.52 -5.56
CA ARG A 79 18.71 17.21 -6.35
C ARG A 79 18.52 16.58 -7.74
N LEU A 80 19.61 16.23 -8.42
CA LEU A 80 19.57 15.55 -9.72
C LEU A 80 18.97 14.15 -9.61
N PHE A 81 19.40 13.36 -8.63
CA PHE A 81 18.83 12.02 -8.40
C PHE A 81 17.34 12.08 -8.12
N GLY A 82 16.89 12.98 -7.24
CA GLY A 82 15.48 13.12 -6.94
C GLY A 82 14.65 13.59 -8.14
N PHE A 83 15.19 14.47 -9.00
CA PHE A 83 14.53 14.87 -10.25
C PHE A 83 14.39 13.70 -11.22
N VAL A 84 15.45 12.90 -11.41
CA VAL A 84 15.42 11.71 -12.26
C VAL A 84 14.39 10.69 -11.74
N ILE A 85 14.36 10.44 -10.44
CA ILE A 85 13.36 9.56 -9.81
C ILE A 85 11.95 10.10 -10.06
N GLY A 86 11.70 11.40 -9.83
CA GLY A 86 10.39 12.01 -10.11
C GLY A 86 9.96 11.86 -11.57
N LEU A 87 10.90 12.02 -12.51
CA LEU A 87 10.64 11.81 -13.94
C LEU A 87 10.29 10.36 -14.25
N ILE A 88 11.02 9.39 -13.68
CA ILE A 88 10.73 7.96 -13.82
C ILE A 88 9.32 7.65 -13.31
N TYR A 89 8.92 8.20 -12.17
CA TYR A 89 7.57 8.02 -11.62
C TYR A 89 6.48 8.51 -12.59
N ILE A 90 6.68 9.66 -13.24
CA ILE A 90 5.73 10.18 -14.23
C ILE A 90 5.68 9.28 -15.46
N ILE A 91 6.83 8.83 -15.98
CA ILE A 91 6.90 7.96 -17.18
C ILE A 91 6.24 6.60 -16.91
N VAL A 92 6.55 6.00 -15.77
CA VAL A 92 5.95 4.72 -15.35
C VAL A 92 4.45 4.91 -15.13
N GLY A 93 4.04 5.96 -14.42
CA GLY A 93 2.63 6.26 -14.18
C GLY A 93 1.83 6.50 -15.47
N TYR A 94 2.42 7.17 -16.46
CA TYR A 94 1.82 7.35 -17.77
C TYR A 94 1.65 6.01 -18.51
N SER A 95 2.65 5.13 -18.44
CA SER A 95 2.58 3.79 -19.05
C SER A 95 1.45 2.94 -18.44
N PHE A 96 1.19 3.10 -17.14
CA PHE A 96 0.10 2.43 -16.42
C PHE A 96 -1.30 2.84 -16.90
N ILE A 97 -1.45 4.09 -17.35
CA ILE A 97 -2.72 4.61 -17.86
C ILE A 97 -2.91 4.23 -19.33
N LYS A 98 -1.83 4.24 -20.12
CA LYS A 98 -1.89 3.94 -21.56
C LYS A 98 -2.25 2.48 -21.83
N ASP A 99 -1.55 1.56 -21.17
CA ASP A 99 -1.69 0.12 -21.40
C ASP A 99 -1.85 -0.61 -20.04
N PRO A 100 -3.06 -0.57 -19.44
CA PRO A 100 -3.29 -1.11 -18.09
C PRO A 100 -3.11 -2.63 -18.03
N LEU A 101 -3.44 -3.36 -19.11
CA LEU A 101 -3.27 -4.81 -19.16
C LEU A 101 -1.80 -5.22 -19.04
N GLN A 102 -0.91 -4.54 -19.78
CA GLN A 102 0.53 -4.83 -19.73
C GLN A 102 1.12 -4.44 -18.37
N SER A 103 0.62 -3.34 -17.79
CA SER A 103 1.05 -2.86 -16.48
C SER A 103 0.65 -3.81 -15.36
N LEU A 104 -0.51 -4.44 -15.44
CA LEU A 104 -0.94 -5.48 -14.49
C LEU A 104 -0.07 -6.74 -14.58
N VAL A 105 0.36 -7.14 -15.78
CA VAL A 105 1.32 -8.25 -15.93
C VAL A 105 2.66 -7.88 -15.30
N ALA A 106 3.16 -6.67 -15.55
CA ALA A 106 4.39 -6.18 -14.93
C ALA A 106 4.28 -6.14 -13.40
N LEU A 107 3.15 -5.68 -12.86
CA LEU A 107 2.87 -5.72 -11.43
C LEU A 107 2.82 -7.16 -10.90
N ALA A 108 2.24 -8.10 -11.63
CA ALA A 108 2.15 -9.49 -11.18
C ALA A 108 3.55 -10.11 -11.05
N ILE A 109 4.43 -9.83 -12.02
CA ILE A 109 5.84 -10.26 -11.98
C ILE A 109 6.58 -9.60 -10.81
N LEU A 110 6.39 -8.29 -10.62
CA LEU A 110 6.99 -7.55 -9.51
C LEU A 110 6.54 -8.14 -8.16
N VAL A 111 5.24 -8.35 -7.99
CA VAL A 111 4.66 -8.94 -6.77
C VAL A 111 5.16 -10.36 -6.56
N ALA A 112 5.25 -11.18 -7.61
CA ALA A 112 5.83 -12.51 -7.52
C ALA A 112 7.30 -12.47 -7.06
N ALA A 113 8.10 -11.53 -7.57
CA ALA A 113 9.48 -11.33 -7.10
C ALA A 113 9.53 -10.91 -5.62
N LEU A 114 8.62 -10.03 -5.18
CA LEU A 114 8.51 -9.65 -3.76
C LEU A 114 8.11 -10.83 -2.88
N PHE A 115 7.20 -11.70 -3.33
CA PHE A 115 6.84 -12.93 -2.63
C PHE A 115 8.02 -13.91 -2.53
N ILE A 116 8.84 -14.04 -3.58
CA ILE A 116 10.07 -14.85 -3.52
C ILE A 116 11.02 -14.31 -2.46
N VAL A 117 11.32 -13.00 -2.49
CA VAL A 117 12.23 -12.38 -1.51
C VAL A 117 11.67 -12.49 -0.09
N GLY A 118 10.38 -12.18 0.10
CA GLY A 118 9.70 -12.32 1.38
C GLY A 118 9.66 -13.75 1.89
N GLY A 119 9.45 -14.72 1.00
CA GLY A 119 9.47 -16.15 1.29
C GLY A 119 10.85 -16.61 1.77
N VAL A 120 11.93 -16.21 1.09
CA VAL A 120 13.32 -16.50 1.53
C VAL A 120 13.58 -15.95 2.93
N ILE A 121 13.20 -14.69 3.18
CA ILE A 121 13.41 -14.05 4.49
C ILE A 121 12.62 -14.80 5.57
N ARG A 122 11.34 -15.11 5.32
CA ARG A 122 10.49 -15.82 6.29
C ARG A 122 10.96 -17.24 6.57
N LEU A 123 11.45 -17.96 5.56
CA LEU A 123 12.09 -19.25 5.77
C LEU A 123 13.34 -19.11 6.65
N TYR A 124 14.21 -18.15 6.37
CA TYR A 124 15.41 -17.91 7.17
C TYR A 124 15.09 -17.62 8.65
N VAL A 125 14.14 -16.71 8.92
CA VAL A 125 13.73 -16.40 10.30
C VAL A 125 13.01 -17.59 10.94
N GLY A 126 12.20 -18.32 10.18
CA GLY A 126 11.51 -19.52 10.65
C GLY A 126 12.47 -20.61 11.12
N PHE A 127 13.57 -20.85 10.39
CA PHE A 127 14.62 -21.77 10.81
C PHE A 127 15.38 -21.27 12.04
N GLN A 128 15.61 -19.96 12.17
CA GLN A 128 16.26 -19.37 13.34
C GLN A 128 15.40 -19.48 14.60
N GLN A 129 14.07 -19.43 14.47
CA GLN A 129 13.10 -19.46 15.57
C GLN A 129 12.40 -20.81 15.72
N ILE A 130 12.96 -21.89 15.18
CA ILE A 130 12.29 -23.21 15.11
C ILE A 130 11.94 -23.80 16.49
N SER A 131 12.63 -23.34 17.54
CA SER A 131 12.35 -23.72 18.94
C SER A 131 11.09 -23.06 19.53
N SER A 132 10.52 -22.07 18.84
CA SER A 132 9.27 -21.39 19.20
C SER A 132 8.13 -21.85 18.29
N ALA A 133 6.90 -21.92 18.80
CA ALA A 133 5.70 -22.16 18.00
C ALA A 133 5.55 -21.14 16.86
N GLY A 134 6.10 -19.93 17.01
CA GLY A 134 6.11 -18.91 15.97
C GLY A 134 7.02 -19.23 14.78
N GLY A 135 8.08 -20.03 14.97
CA GLY A 135 9.01 -20.40 13.89
C GLY A 135 8.37 -21.31 12.85
N TRP A 136 7.56 -22.29 13.29
CA TRP A 136 6.82 -23.18 12.39
C TRP A 136 5.80 -22.44 11.52
N LEU A 137 5.10 -21.45 12.10
CA LEU A 137 4.15 -20.62 11.35
C LEU A 137 4.87 -19.83 10.25
N GLN A 138 6.05 -19.26 10.53
CA GLN A 138 6.81 -18.50 9.54
C GLN A 138 7.29 -19.38 8.37
N ILE A 139 7.67 -20.63 8.64
CA ILE A 139 8.05 -21.58 7.58
C ILE A 139 6.88 -21.85 6.65
N ILE A 140 5.68 -22.10 7.20
CA ILE A 140 4.48 -22.37 6.41
C ILE A 140 4.11 -21.16 5.55
N ILE A 141 4.17 -19.95 6.11
CA ILE A 141 3.92 -18.71 5.37
C ILE A 141 4.96 -18.54 4.26
N GLY A 142 6.25 -18.77 4.56
CA GLY A 142 7.32 -18.72 3.58
C GLY A 142 7.10 -19.65 2.39
N LEU A 143 6.65 -20.89 2.64
CA LEU A 143 6.32 -21.84 1.58
C LEU A 143 5.09 -21.40 0.77
N LEU A 144 4.08 -20.85 1.44
CA LEU A 144 2.90 -20.29 0.78
C LEU A 144 3.26 -19.14 -0.17
N ASP A 145 4.23 -18.31 0.18
CA ASP A 145 4.70 -17.22 -0.68
C ASP A 145 5.33 -17.73 -1.98
N PHE A 146 6.17 -18.76 -1.88
CA PHE A 146 6.73 -19.41 -3.05
C PHE A 146 5.65 -20.02 -3.93
N PHE A 147 4.62 -20.62 -3.31
CA PHE A 147 3.48 -21.16 -4.04
C PHE A 147 2.71 -20.05 -4.78
N ILE A 148 2.44 -18.92 -4.12
CA ILE A 148 1.77 -17.76 -4.74
C ILE A 148 2.62 -17.19 -5.88
N ALA A 149 3.94 -17.03 -5.68
CA ALA A 149 4.84 -16.54 -6.72
C ALA A 149 4.86 -17.48 -7.94
N TYR A 150 4.88 -18.80 -7.70
CA TYR A 150 4.78 -19.79 -8.76
C TYR A 150 3.47 -19.67 -9.52
N LEU A 151 2.34 -19.50 -8.83
CA LEU A 151 1.04 -19.31 -9.47
C LEU A 151 0.97 -18.03 -10.31
N LEU A 152 1.58 -16.94 -9.84
CA LEU A 152 1.59 -15.67 -10.57
C LEU A 152 2.42 -15.73 -11.85
N ILE A 153 3.48 -16.53 -11.92
CA ILE A 153 4.35 -16.61 -13.11
C ILE A 153 3.93 -17.75 -14.04
N GLY A 154 3.45 -18.88 -13.50
CA GLY A 154 3.27 -20.13 -14.23
C GLY A 154 1.96 -20.29 -15.03
N ASN A 155 0.92 -19.49 -14.77
CA ASN A 155 -0.42 -19.73 -15.33
C ASN A 155 -0.75 -18.91 -16.60
N GLY A 156 0.15 -18.02 -17.05
CA GLY A 156 -0.02 -17.15 -18.23
C GLY A 156 -0.64 -15.77 -17.92
N PRO A 157 -0.57 -14.79 -18.85
CA PRO A 157 -0.83 -13.38 -18.53
C PRO A 157 -2.23 -13.09 -17.96
N ILE A 158 -3.28 -13.69 -18.52
CA ILE A 158 -4.68 -13.41 -18.14
C ILE A 158 -4.98 -13.92 -16.71
N THR A 159 -4.48 -15.10 -16.39
CA THR A 159 -4.66 -15.71 -15.06
C THR A 159 -3.79 -14.99 -14.03
N SER A 160 -2.56 -14.60 -14.38
CA SER A 160 -1.68 -13.77 -13.53
C SER A 160 -2.35 -12.46 -13.13
N ILE A 161 -2.99 -11.74 -14.08
CA ILE A 161 -3.71 -10.49 -13.79
C ILE A 161 -4.88 -10.74 -12.83
N THR A 162 -5.63 -11.81 -13.08
CA THR A 162 -6.77 -12.20 -12.24
C THR A 162 -6.31 -12.50 -10.82
N LEU A 163 -5.30 -13.36 -10.66
CA LEU A 163 -4.73 -13.75 -9.37
C LEU A 163 -4.16 -12.54 -8.62
N LEU A 164 -3.36 -11.71 -9.29
CA LEU A 164 -2.84 -10.47 -8.71
C LEU A 164 -3.97 -9.59 -8.18
N THR A 165 -5.00 -9.35 -8.99
CA THR A 165 -6.09 -8.45 -8.60
C THR A 165 -6.91 -9.03 -7.44
N THR A 166 -7.13 -10.34 -7.43
CA THR A 166 -7.79 -11.01 -6.31
C THR A 166 -6.95 -10.92 -5.04
N LEU A 167 -5.62 -11.09 -5.12
CA LEU A 167 -4.71 -10.91 -3.98
C LEU A 167 -4.77 -9.48 -3.44
N ILE A 168 -4.74 -8.48 -4.32
CA ILE A 168 -4.92 -7.06 -3.94
C ILE A 168 -6.28 -6.87 -3.24
N GLY A 169 -7.36 -7.46 -3.76
CA GLY A 169 -8.67 -7.39 -3.15
C GLY A 169 -8.71 -7.98 -1.73
N ILE A 170 -8.08 -9.15 -1.55
CA ILE A 170 -7.94 -9.80 -0.24
C ILE A 170 -7.13 -8.88 0.71
N GLU A 171 -5.99 -8.36 0.26
CA GLU A 171 -5.14 -7.46 1.05
C GLU A 171 -5.88 -6.19 1.47
N MET A 172 -6.69 -5.61 0.57
CA MET A 172 -7.53 -4.45 0.88
C MET A 172 -8.55 -4.76 1.98
N VAL A 173 -9.18 -5.93 1.95
CA VAL A 173 -10.12 -6.37 2.99
C VAL A 173 -9.41 -6.53 4.34
N PHE A 174 -8.25 -7.20 4.37
CA PHE A 174 -7.45 -7.32 5.60
C PHE A 174 -7.01 -5.96 6.14
N SER A 175 -6.61 -5.05 5.25
CA SER A 175 -6.23 -3.67 5.60
C SER A 175 -7.39 -2.89 6.21
N SER A 176 -8.62 -3.06 5.68
CA SER A 176 -9.83 -2.48 6.29
C SER A 176 -10.08 -2.98 7.71
N PHE A 177 -9.97 -4.28 7.94
CA PHE A 177 -10.13 -4.83 9.29
C PHE A 177 -9.09 -4.28 10.26
N SER A 178 -7.83 -4.18 9.82
CA SER A 178 -6.76 -3.55 10.61
C SER A 178 -7.11 -2.10 10.98
N LEU A 179 -7.58 -1.28 10.03
CA LEU A 179 -8.01 0.09 10.30
C LEU A 179 -9.22 0.16 11.26
N PHE A 180 -10.17 -0.76 11.14
CA PHE A 180 -11.30 -0.85 12.09
C PHE A 180 -10.83 -1.17 13.52
N THR A 181 -9.82 -2.04 13.68
CA THR A 181 -9.25 -2.33 15.00
C THR A 181 -8.50 -1.13 15.57
N LEU A 182 -7.75 -0.38 14.76
CA LEU A 182 -7.12 0.87 15.21
C LEU A 182 -8.17 1.89 15.66
N LEU A 183 -9.25 2.04 14.89
CA LEU A 183 -10.35 2.93 15.22
C LEU A 183 -11.03 2.57 16.56
N SER A 184 -11.20 1.27 16.84
CA SER A 184 -11.82 0.82 18.10
C SER A 184 -10.91 1.12 19.30
N VAL A 185 -9.59 1.00 19.15
CA VAL A 185 -8.60 1.39 20.17
C VAL A 185 -8.65 2.90 20.44
N PHE A 186 -8.66 3.74 19.39
CA PHE A 186 -8.81 5.20 19.55
C PHE A 186 -10.11 5.58 20.28
N LYS A 187 -11.21 4.88 20.00
CA LYS A 187 -12.49 5.07 20.72
C LYS A 187 -12.39 4.66 22.18
N GLY A 188 -11.64 3.61 22.51
CA GLY A 188 -11.37 3.16 23.88
C GLY A 188 -10.57 4.19 24.69
N ILE A 189 -9.53 4.78 24.10
CA ILE A 189 -8.69 5.79 24.75
C ILE A 189 -9.46 7.10 25.00
N SER A 190 -10.27 7.54 24.03
CA SER A 190 -11.13 8.74 24.19
C SER A 190 -12.22 8.60 25.24
N LYS A 191 -12.55 7.37 25.70
CA LYS A 191 -13.55 7.12 26.74
C LYS A 191 -12.92 7.06 28.14
N ASN A 192 -11.60 6.96 28.24
CA ASN A 192 -10.85 6.80 29.49
C ASN A 192 -10.10 8.09 29.92
N ASN A 193 -10.26 9.17 29.15
CA ASN A 193 -9.89 10.56 29.47
C ASN A 193 -11.16 11.40 29.54
#